data_AF-A0A945NGT0-F1
#
_entry.id   AF-A0A945NGT0-F1
#
_cell.length_a   1.000
_cell.length_b   1.000
_cell.length_c   1.000
_cell.angle_alpha   90.00
_cell.angle_beta   90.00
_cell.angle_gamma   90.00
#
_symmetry.space_group_name_H-M   'P 1'
#
loop_
_entity.id
_entity.type
_entity.pdbx_description
1 polymer ?
#
loop_
_entity_poly.entity_id
_entity_poly.type
_entity_poly.pdbx_seq_one_letter_code
_entity_poly.pdbx_strand_id
1 'polypeptide(L)' 'HRGLNAFQDGDVVELECEGLDVLRIRIEDDLKRTWSRETRLERQEKGFNPPIPPQLSGKYMPESDD' A
#
# COMPACT_ATOMS: atom_id res chain seq x y z
N HIS A 1 9.89 -1.79 9.12
CA HIS A 1 9.22 -2.19 7.86
C HIS A 1 9.41 -1.09 6.82
N ARG A 2 10.38 -1.27 5.91
CA ARG A 2 10.80 -0.23 4.93
C ARG A 2 10.38 -0.56 3.50
N GLY A 3 10.25 -1.83 3.14
CA GLY A 3 9.83 -2.28 1.80
C GLY A 3 8.34 -2.59 1.64
N LEU A 4 7.48 -2.20 2.60
CA LEU A 4 6.04 -2.41 2.50
C LEU A 4 5.35 -1.17 1.92
N ASN A 5 4.39 -1.40 1.03
CA ASN A 5 3.40 -0.43 0.57
C ASN A 5 1.98 -0.91 0.98
N ALA A 6 0.97 -0.09 0.68
CA ALA A 6 -0.42 -0.44 0.98
C ALA A 6 -0.95 -1.52 0.01
N PHE A 7 -1.63 -2.52 0.55
CA PHE A 7 -2.46 -3.44 -0.24
C PHE A 7 -3.63 -2.69 -0.87
N GLN A 8 -3.98 -3.08 -2.08
CA GLN A 8 -5.11 -2.52 -2.83
C GLN A 8 -5.94 -3.64 -3.44
N ASP A 9 -7.17 -3.29 -3.82
CA ASP A 9 -8.07 -4.21 -4.51
C ASP A 9 -7.40 -4.90 -5.70
N GLY A 10 -7.61 -6.21 -5.82
CA GLY A 10 -7.05 -7.03 -6.89
C GLY A 10 -5.59 -7.47 -6.66
N ASP A 11 -4.92 -7.00 -5.61
CA ASP A 11 -3.59 -7.50 -5.27
C ASP A 11 -3.64 -9.00 -4.91
N VAL A 12 -2.59 -9.72 -5.31
CA VAL A 12 -2.31 -11.07 -4.82
C VAL A 12 -1.03 -11.02 -4.01
N VAL A 13 -1.13 -11.25 -2.72
CA VAL A 13 0.01 -11.29 -1.79
C VAL A 13 0.40 -12.74 -1.58
N GLU A 14 1.64 -13.07 -1.91
CA GLU A 14 2.22 -14.40 -1.69
C GLU A 14 3.16 -14.35 -0.48
N LEU A 15 2.98 -15.30 0.44
CA LEU A 15 3.87 -15.49 1.59
C LEU A 15 4.40 -16.92 1.54
N GLU A 16 5.72 -17.04 1.49
CA GLU A 16 6.44 -18.32 1.47
C GLU A 16 7.34 -18.41 2.70
N CYS A 17 7.47 -19.62 3.24
CA CYS A 17 8.40 -19.94 4.32
C CYS A 17 9.05 -21.28 4.02
N GLU A 18 10.33 -21.42 4.33
CA GLU A 18 11.07 -22.66 4.09
C GLU A 18 10.42 -23.85 4.81
N GLY A 19 10.28 -24.97 4.10
CA GLY A 19 9.65 -26.18 4.62
C GLY A 19 8.11 -26.14 4.61
N LEU A 20 7.51 -25.05 4.14
CA LEU A 20 6.09 -24.90 3.87
C LEU A 20 5.86 -24.56 2.39
N ASP A 21 4.59 -24.51 1.99
CA ASP A 21 4.17 -24.05 0.66
C ASP A 21 3.82 -22.54 0.70
N VAL A 22 3.44 -21.99 -0.45
CA VAL A 22 3.06 -20.60 -0.64
C VAL A 22 1.60 -20.34 -0.22
N LEU A 23 1.42 -19.48 0.78
CA LEU A 23 0.12 -18.91 1.09
C LEU A 23 -0.18 -17.76 0.11
N ARG A 24 -1.30 -17.87 -0.61
CA ARG A 24 -1.81 -16.82 -1.52
C ARG A 24 -3.02 -16.11 -0.92
N ILE A 25 -2.90 -14.80 -0.73
CA ILE A 25 -3.96 -13.95 -0.21
C ILE A 25 -4.43 -13.05 -1.36
N ARG A 26 -5.72 -13.12 -1.71
CA ARG A 26 -6.35 -12.22 -2.68
C ARG A 26 -7.00 -11.06 -1.93
N ILE A 27 -6.68 -9.84 -2.31
CA ILE A 27 -7.17 -8.63 -1.67
C ILE A 27 -8.40 -8.14 -2.42
N GLU A 28 -9.49 -7.93 -1.68
CA GLU A 28 -10.72 -7.33 -2.16
C GLU A 28 -11.06 -6.12 -1.28
N ASP A 29 -11.29 -4.96 -1.92
CA ASP A 29 -11.82 -3.77 -1.28
C ASP A 29 -13.06 -3.30 -2.05
N ASP A 30 -14.23 -3.47 -1.44
CA ASP A 30 -15.51 -3.06 -2.02
C ASP A 30 -15.57 -1.56 -2.35
N LEU A 31 -14.83 -0.74 -1.61
CA LEU A 31 -14.80 0.71 -1.81
C LEU A 31 -13.77 1.15 -2.87
N LYS A 32 -13.00 0.20 -3.42
CA LYS A 32 -11.97 0.44 -4.45
C LYS A 32 -11.04 1.61 -4.10
N ARG A 33 -10.63 1.70 -2.82
CA ARG A 33 -9.74 2.74 -2.33
C ARG A 33 -8.33 2.46 -2.81
N THR A 34 -7.63 3.52 -3.18
CA THR A 34 -6.25 3.44 -3.64
C THR A 34 -5.33 4.29 -2.80
N TRP A 35 -4.07 3.89 -2.73
CA TRP A 35 -2.98 4.62 -2.10
C TRP A 35 -1.81 4.72 -3.07
N SER A 36 -0.88 5.63 -2.82
CA SER A 36 0.38 5.60 -3.58
C SER A 36 1.09 4.26 -3.35
N ARG A 37 1.66 3.69 -4.42
CA ARG A 37 2.40 2.41 -4.39
C ARG A 37 3.79 2.55 -3.80
N GLU A 38 4.20 3.76 -3.44
CA GLU A 38 5.46 4.02 -2.76
C GLU A 38 5.56 3.25 -1.45
N THR A 39 6.73 2.68 -1.21
CA THR A 39 7.10 2.12 0.08
C THR A 39 7.39 3.23 1.09
N ARG A 40 7.40 2.87 2.38
CA ARG A 40 7.80 3.80 3.44
C ARG A 40 9.24 4.31 3.26
N LEU A 41 10.13 3.50 2.68
CA LEU A 41 11.51 3.93 2.40
C LEU A 41 11.57 5.00 1.31
N GLU A 42 10.90 4.77 0.18
CA GLU A 42 10.88 5.74 -0.93
C GLU A 42 10.28 7.09 -0.49
N ARG A 43 9.20 7.07 0.31
CA ARG A 43 8.62 8.28 0.91
C ARG A 43 9.61 9.02 1.81
N GLN A 44 10.38 8.28 2.62
CA GLN A 44 11.38 8.85 3.50
C GLN A 44 12.55 9.46 2.70
N GLU A 45 13.03 8.78 1.66
CA GLU A 45 14.09 9.27 0.77
C GLU A 45 13.66 10.52 -0.01
N LYS A 46 12.37 10.65 -0.31
CA LYS A 46 11.77 11.87 -0.87
C LYS A 46 11.58 13.01 0.15
N GLY A 47 11.93 12.81 1.41
CA GLY A 47 11.89 13.84 2.45
C GLY A 47 10.52 14.05 3.11
N PHE A 48 9.53 13.17 2.88
CA PHE A 48 8.23 13.31 3.52
C PHE A 48 8.26 12.91 5.00
N ASN A 49 7.70 13.75 5.87
CA ASN A 49 7.53 13.47 7.31
C ASN A 49 6.09 13.82 7.76
N PRO A 50 5.24 12.83 8.10
CA PRO A 50 5.55 11.40 8.20
C PRO A 50 5.67 10.71 6.82
N PRO A 51 6.49 9.65 6.68
CA PRO A 51 6.69 8.93 5.41
C PRO A 51 5.54 7.92 5.16
N ILE A 52 4.30 8.40 5.18
CA ILE A 52 3.08 7.59 5.01
C ILE A 52 2.49 7.90 3.62
N PRO A 53 2.41 6.90 2.70
CA PRO A 53 1.77 7.06 1.40
C PRO A 53 0.35 7.63 1.52
N PRO A 54 -0.08 8.55 0.63
CA PRO A 54 -1.36 9.23 0.78
C PRO A 54 -2.46 8.31 0.25
N GLN A 55 -3.70 8.51 0.70
CA GLN A 55 -4.84 7.93 0.01
C GLN A 55 -5.06 8.70 -1.29
N LEU A 56 -5.17 7.99 -2.41
CA LEU A 56 -5.40 8.55 -3.75
C LEU A 56 -6.87 8.48 -4.16
N SER A 57 -7.69 7.66 -3.49
CA SER A 57 -9.15 7.66 -3.65
C SER A 57 -9.85 7.27 -2.35
N GLY A 58 -11.02 7.86 -2.08
CA GLY A 58 -11.84 7.59 -0.90
C GLY A 58 -11.78 8.70 0.16
N LYS A 59 -12.17 8.36 1.39
CA LYS A 59 -12.48 9.34 2.45
C LYS A 59 -11.35 10.29 2.86
N TYR A 60 -10.10 9.84 2.84
CA TYR A 60 -8.93 10.61 3.29
C TYR A 60 -8.02 11.03 2.14
N MET A 61 -8.55 11.07 0.90
CA MET A 61 -7.85 11.70 -0.20
C MET A 61 -7.62 13.18 0.15
N PRO A 62 -6.39 13.71 0.00
CA PRO A 62 -6.14 15.13 0.18
C PRO A 62 -7.07 15.94 -0.73
N GLU A 63 -7.67 17.00 -0.20
CA GLU A 63 -8.45 17.94 -1.03
C GLU A 63 -7.51 18.57 -2.07
N SER A 64 -8.00 18.69 -3.31
CA SER A 64 -7.29 19.46 -4.33
C SER A 64 -7.45 20.94 -4.01
N ASP A 65 -6.33 21.65 -3.85
CA ASP A 65 -6.31 23.11 -3.79
C ASP A 65 -6.62 23.66 -5.21
N ASP A 66 -7.90 23.77 -5.57
CA ASP A 66 -8.39 24.54 -6.74
C ASP A 66 -8.93 25.91 -6.32
#